data_AF-A0A547PEK1-F1
#
_entry.id   AF-A0A547PEK1-F1
#
_cell.length_a   1.000
_cell.length_b   1.000
_cell.length_c   1.000
_cell.angle_alpha   90.00
_cell.angle_beta   90.00
_cell.angle_gamma   90.00
#
_symmetry.space_group_name_H-M   'P 1'
#
loop_
_entity.id
_entity.type
_entity.pdbx_description
1 polymer ?
#
loop_
_entity_poly.entity_id
_entity_poly.type
_entity_poly.pdbx_seq_one_letter_code
_entity_poly.pdbx_strand_id
1 'polypeptide(L)'
;MLLRIALQSRSGTVPVVLDGGGGENWVLARDENDLAKLEKLLLDRAAAKANWAAPFTALSAIATRSFAHLSWGREPVPSAIIAVITMALAIIVIWQNYAAAGLAIAAIGAFMASFSAASGRLKSALYGEGELEFFPQKINIMVDVLAIVSLVFVLGLSNFSDAAIPVIVIGLLQLAARDASARAAPFWNDRALHLAAFAICTVYGGLSGALIILGLAALAQCLWLPNLTKDNAGIKGAL
;
A
#
# COMPACT_ATOMS: atom_id res chain seq x y z
N MET A 1 -29.00 -25.49 -20.10
CA MET A 1 -28.55 -26.59 -20.99
C MET A 1 -27.09 -26.44 -21.42
N LEU A 2 -26.62 -25.26 -21.84
CA LEU A 2 -25.21 -25.01 -22.20
C LEU A 2 -24.20 -25.28 -21.08
N LEU A 3 -24.53 -24.96 -19.81
CA LEU A 3 -23.68 -25.28 -18.65
C LEU A 3 -23.47 -26.80 -18.48
N ARG A 4 -24.51 -27.59 -18.74
CA ARG A 4 -24.44 -29.06 -18.69
C ARG A 4 -23.57 -29.61 -19.81
N ILE A 5 -23.63 -29.01 -21.00
CA ILE A 5 -22.79 -29.37 -22.15
C ILE A 5 -21.33 -28.99 -21.89
N ALA A 6 -21.05 -27.82 -21.32
CA ALA A 6 -19.70 -27.39 -20.95
C ALA A 6 -19.07 -28.30 -19.86
N LEU A 7 -19.84 -28.62 -18.81
CA LEU A 7 -19.41 -29.56 -17.78
C LEU A 7 -19.20 -30.98 -18.34
N GLN A 8 -20.00 -31.40 -19.32
CA GLN A 8 -19.84 -32.70 -20.00
C GLN A 8 -18.68 -32.72 -21.00
N SER A 9 -18.32 -31.58 -21.61
CA SER A 9 -17.19 -31.47 -22.52
C SER A 9 -15.83 -31.33 -21.82
N ARG A 10 -15.78 -31.38 -20.48
CA ARG A 10 -14.57 -31.09 -19.68
C ARG A 10 -13.91 -29.75 -20.05
N SER A 11 -14.68 -28.75 -20.49
CA SER A 11 -14.09 -27.42 -20.65
C SER A 11 -13.65 -26.93 -19.27
N GLY A 12 -12.43 -26.40 -19.20
CA GLY A 12 -11.83 -25.96 -17.94
C GLY A 12 -12.78 -25.00 -17.22
N THR A 13 -13.23 -25.38 -16.03
CA THR A 13 -14.05 -24.53 -15.18
C THR A 13 -13.13 -23.87 -14.16
N VAL A 14 -13.10 -22.53 -14.16
CA VAL A 14 -12.48 -21.76 -13.09
C VAL A 14 -13.62 -21.17 -12.28
N PRO A 15 -13.83 -21.61 -11.03
CA PRO A 15 -14.85 -21.01 -10.18
C PRO A 15 -14.48 -19.55 -9.92
N VAL A 16 -15.38 -18.63 -10.26
CA VAL A 16 -15.26 -17.21 -9.92
C VAL A 16 -16.31 -16.93 -8.86
N VAL A 17 -15.88 -16.80 -7.61
CA VAL A 17 -16.77 -16.44 -6.50
C VAL A 17 -16.92 -14.93 -6.53
N LEU A 18 -18.12 -14.46 -6.90
CA LEU A 18 -18.49 -13.06 -6.84
C LEU A 18 -19.10 -12.76 -5.49
N ASP A 19 -18.29 -12.38 -4.51
CA ASP A 19 -18.79 -12.03 -3.19
C ASP A 19 -19.43 -10.63 -3.22
N GLY A 20 -20.76 -10.61 -3.16
CA GLY A 20 -21.56 -9.40 -3.34
C GLY A 20 -23.06 -9.67 -3.47
N GLY A 21 -23.65 -10.39 -2.51
CA GLY A 21 -25.07 -10.31 -2.15
C GLY A 21 -26.15 -10.53 -3.22
N GLY A 22 -25.82 -10.96 -4.44
CA GLY A 22 -26.76 -10.98 -5.56
C GLY A 22 -26.39 -11.96 -6.66
N GLY A 23 -26.38 -13.25 -6.32
CA GLY A 23 -26.39 -14.36 -7.29
C GLY A 23 -25.00 -14.78 -7.80
N GLU A 24 -24.72 -16.08 -7.66
CA GLU A 24 -23.69 -16.78 -8.43
C GLU A 24 -24.03 -16.70 -9.92
N ASN A 25 -23.64 -15.60 -10.57
CA ASN A 25 -23.89 -15.40 -11.98
C ASN A 25 -22.86 -16.16 -12.80
N TRP A 26 -23.24 -17.35 -13.23
CA TRP A 26 -22.50 -18.13 -14.22
C TRP A 26 -22.57 -17.42 -15.58
N VAL A 27 -21.43 -16.89 -16.04
CA VAL A 27 -21.32 -16.25 -17.36
C VAL A 27 -20.68 -17.24 -18.34
N LEU A 28 -21.33 -17.43 -19.50
CA LEU A 28 -20.82 -18.29 -20.58
C LEU A 28 -20.23 -17.39 -21.68
N ALA A 29 -18.91 -17.26 -21.72
CA ALA A 29 -18.22 -16.55 -22.80
C ALA A 29 -18.28 -17.37 -24.09
N ARG A 30 -18.70 -16.75 -25.20
CA ARG A 30 -18.86 -17.42 -26.50
C ARG A 30 -17.63 -17.30 -27.39
N ASP A 31 -16.83 -16.26 -27.18
CA ASP A 31 -15.59 -15.99 -27.90
C ASP A 31 -14.55 -15.36 -26.97
N GLU A 32 -13.32 -15.21 -27.47
CA GLU A 32 -12.20 -14.60 -26.72
C GLU A 32 -12.46 -13.12 -26.39
N ASN A 33 -13.25 -12.40 -27.21
CA ASN A 33 -13.57 -11.00 -26.99
C ASN A 33 -14.52 -10.81 -25.80
N ASP A 34 -15.50 -11.69 -25.64
CA ASP A 34 -16.43 -11.72 -24.53
C ASP A 34 -15.70 -12.11 -23.23
N LEU A 35 -14.73 -13.02 -23.31
CA LEU A 35 -13.86 -13.35 -22.19
C LEU A 35 -13.03 -12.14 -21.75
N ALA A 36 -12.40 -11.42 -22.67
CA ALA A 36 -11.61 -10.23 -22.38
C ALA A 36 -12.45 -9.09 -21.76
N LYS A 37 -13.69 -8.90 -22.24
CA LYS A 37 -14.63 -7.93 -21.66
C LYS A 37 -15.04 -8.32 -20.23
N LEU A 38 -15.32 -9.60 -20.00
CA LEU A 38 -15.66 -10.11 -18.69
C LEU A 38 -14.48 -9.96 -17.71
N GLU A 39 -13.27 -10.32 -18.13
CA GLU A 39 -12.05 -10.15 -17.34
C GLU A 39 -11.86 -8.69 -16.94
N LYS A 40 -12.02 -7.75 -17.89
CA LYS A 40 -11.96 -6.31 -17.59
C LYS A 40 -13.02 -5.89 -16.58
N LEU A 41 -14.26 -6.35 -16.71
CA LEU A 41 -15.33 -6.03 -15.75
C LEU A 41 -15.06 -6.60 -14.36
N LEU A 42 -14.50 -7.81 -14.27
CA LEU A 42 -14.11 -8.42 -13.01
C LEU A 42 -12.96 -7.65 -12.35
N LEU A 43 -11.92 -7.30 -13.12
CA LEU A 43 -10.82 -6.47 -12.65
C LEU A 43 -11.30 -5.08 -12.18
N ASP A 44 -12.24 -4.47 -12.90
CA ASP A 44 -12.78 -3.15 -12.55
C ASP A 44 -13.61 -3.18 -11.28
N ARG A 45 -14.27 -4.30 -10.97
CA ARG A 45 -14.99 -4.51 -9.71
C ARG A 45 -14.07 -4.88 -8.55
N ALA A 46 -13.05 -5.70 -8.81
CA ALA A 46 -12.10 -6.16 -7.80
C ALA A 46 -11.05 -5.10 -7.45
N ALA A 47 -10.76 -4.15 -8.36
CA ALA A 47 -9.79 -3.10 -8.12
C ALA A 47 -10.28 -2.13 -7.04
N ALA A 48 -9.41 -1.89 -6.04
CA ALA A 48 -9.65 -0.87 -5.04
C ALA A 48 -9.79 0.52 -5.69
N LYS A 49 -10.74 1.32 -5.21
CA LYS A 49 -10.88 2.71 -5.65
C LYS A 49 -9.63 3.51 -5.27
N ALA A 50 -9.04 4.19 -6.26
CA ALA A 50 -7.87 5.02 -6.04
C ALA A 50 -8.22 6.19 -5.09
N ASN A 51 -7.57 6.25 -3.93
CA ASN A 51 -7.65 7.39 -3.03
C ASN A 51 -6.41 8.27 -3.20
N TRP A 52 -6.60 9.44 -3.81
CA TRP A 52 -5.52 10.40 -4.08
C TRP A 52 -4.92 11.07 -2.84
N ALA A 53 -5.47 10.83 -1.64
CA ALA A 53 -4.80 11.21 -0.39
C ALA A 53 -3.48 10.45 -0.18
N ALA A 54 -3.30 9.29 -0.83
CA ALA A 54 -2.08 8.48 -0.81
C ALA A 54 -1.63 8.20 -2.26
N PRO A 55 -0.92 9.15 -2.90
CA PRO A 55 -0.67 9.10 -4.34
C PRO A 55 0.15 7.87 -4.75
N PHE A 56 1.15 7.43 -3.97
CA PHE A 56 1.92 6.23 -4.33
C PHE A 56 1.12 4.96 -4.09
N THR A 57 0.26 4.94 -3.07
CA THR A 57 -0.69 3.83 -2.89
C THR A 57 -1.70 3.77 -4.04
N ALA A 58 -2.24 4.91 -4.48
CA ALA A 58 -3.13 5.01 -5.63
C ALA A 58 -2.44 4.58 -6.93
N LEU A 59 -1.21 5.04 -7.16
CA LEU A 59 -0.38 4.62 -8.29
C LEU A 59 -0.09 3.11 -8.25
N SER A 60 0.15 2.55 -7.07
CA SER A 60 0.37 1.10 -6.93
C SER A 60 -0.87 0.30 -7.32
N ALA A 61 -2.07 0.75 -6.94
CA ALA A 61 -3.33 0.10 -7.34
C ALA A 61 -3.58 0.21 -8.86
N ILE A 62 -3.29 1.37 -9.46
CA ILE A 62 -3.37 1.57 -10.90
C ILE A 62 -2.38 0.65 -11.62
N ALA A 63 -1.12 0.63 -11.16
CA ALA A 63 -0.09 -0.23 -11.73
C ALA A 63 -0.48 -1.70 -11.61
N THR A 64 -0.93 -2.17 -10.45
CA THR A 64 -1.38 -3.56 -10.26
C THR A 64 -2.48 -3.92 -11.25
N ARG A 65 -3.46 -3.05 -11.48
CA ARG A 65 -4.51 -3.27 -12.50
C ARG A 65 -3.93 -3.35 -13.91
N SER A 66 -3.00 -2.46 -14.25
CA SER A 66 -2.32 -2.48 -15.55
C SER A 66 -1.47 -3.75 -15.73
N PHE A 67 -0.84 -4.27 -14.68
CA PHE A 67 0.01 -5.47 -14.72
C PHE A 67 -0.74 -6.78 -14.43
N ALA A 68 -2.04 -6.75 -14.16
CA ALA A 68 -2.83 -7.95 -13.80
C ALA A 68 -2.84 -9.04 -14.88
N HIS A 69 -2.71 -8.65 -16.16
CA HIS A 69 -2.63 -9.56 -17.30
C HIS A 69 -1.28 -10.31 -17.40
N LEU A 70 -0.23 -9.79 -16.76
CA LEU A 70 1.09 -10.41 -16.70
C LEU A 70 1.17 -11.32 -15.47
N SER A 71 1.93 -12.41 -15.57
CA SER A 71 2.14 -13.34 -14.46
C SER A 71 2.67 -12.64 -13.19
N TRP A 72 3.41 -11.54 -13.36
CA TRP A 72 3.93 -10.71 -12.27
C TRP A 72 2.85 -9.98 -11.46
N GLY A 73 1.69 -9.72 -12.05
CA GLY A 73 0.56 -9.10 -11.33
C GLY A 73 -0.21 -10.08 -10.44
N ARG A 74 -0.04 -11.40 -10.65
CA ARG A 74 -0.83 -12.44 -9.97
C ARG A 74 -0.23 -12.88 -8.64
N GLU A 75 1.09 -12.82 -8.48
CA GLU A 75 1.76 -13.26 -7.26
C GLU A 75 2.29 -12.07 -6.45
N PRO A 76 1.86 -11.89 -5.18
CA PRO A 76 2.35 -10.80 -4.34
C PRO A 76 3.79 -11.03 -3.83
N VAL A 77 4.28 -12.28 -3.85
CA VAL A 77 5.56 -12.67 -3.24
C VAL A 77 6.78 -12.05 -3.93
N PRO A 78 6.91 -12.07 -5.28
CA PRO A 78 8.08 -11.51 -5.95
C PRO A 78 8.26 -10.01 -5.68
N SER A 79 7.18 -9.23 -5.68
CA SER A 79 7.23 -7.78 -5.42
C SER A 79 7.59 -7.46 -3.97
N ALA A 80 7.17 -8.28 -3.01
CA ALA A 80 7.60 -8.16 -1.61
C ALA A 80 9.11 -8.40 -1.44
N ILE A 81 9.65 -9.42 -2.11
CA ILE A 81 11.09 -9.73 -2.08
C ILE A 81 11.88 -8.57 -2.70
N ILE A 82 11.43 -8.07 -3.85
CA ILE A 82 12.04 -6.91 -4.51
C ILE A 82 12.04 -5.70 -3.57
N ALA A 83 10.91 -5.42 -2.91
CA ALA A 83 10.81 -4.31 -1.96
C ALA A 83 11.88 -4.39 -0.85
N VAL A 84 12.04 -5.56 -0.22
CA VAL A 84 13.03 -5.77 0.85
C VAL A 84 14.46 -5.62 0.33
N ILE A 85 14.78 -6.23 -0.82
CA ILE A 85 16.11 -6.12 -1.44
C ILE A 85 16.43 -4.66 -1.80
N THR A 86 15.47 -3.94 -2.39
CA THR A 86 15.63 -2.53 -2.76
C THR A 86 15.85 -1.65 -1.53
N MET A 87 15.11 -1.88 -0.43
CA MET A 87 15.33 -1.15 0.81
C MET A 87 16.67 -1.50 1.49
N ALA A 88 17.11 -2.76 1.43
CA ALA A 88 18.43 -3.14 1.91
C ALA A 88 19.56 -2.45 1.10
N LEU A 89 19.41 -2.38 -0.22
CA LEU A 89 20.33 -1.66 -1.10
C LEU A 89 20.34 -0.16 -0.79
N ALA A 90 19.19 0.44 -0.48
CA ALA A 90 19.11 1.83 -0.06
C ALA A 90 20.00 2.12 1.17
N ILE A 91 19.98 1.23 2.18
CA ILE A 91 20.83 1.38 3.38
C ILE A 91 22.32 1.35 3.00
N ILE A 92 22.73 0.46 2.08
CA ILE A 92 24.12 0.40 1.59
C ILE A 92 24.52 1.70 0.88
N VAL A 93 23.62 2.28 0.09
CA VAL A 93 23.85 3.55 -0.62
C VAL A 93 23.95 4.73 0.36
N ILE A 94 23.09 4.75 1.38
CA ILE A 94 23.16 5.75 2.47
C ILE A 94 24.49 5.64 3.20
N TRP A 95 24.93 4.43 3.52
CA TRP A 95 26.20 4.17 4.20
C TRP A 95 27.42 4.66 3.41
N GLN A 96 27.33 4.72 2.08
CA GLN A 96 28.34 5.32 1.21
C GLN A 96 28.23 6.86 1.08
N ASN A 97 27.50 7.51 1.99
CA ASN A 97 27.24 8.96 2.03
C ASN A 97 26.35 9.51 0.89
N TYR A 98 25.63 8.64 0.16
CA TYR A 98 24.66 9.06 -0.85
C TYR A 98 23.24 9.11 -0.26
N ALA A 99 23.05 9.90 0.80
CA ALA A 99 21.82 9.92 1.60
C ALA A 99 20.54 10.16 0.77
N ALA A 100 20.51 11.20 -0.09
CA ALA A 100 19.34 11.53 -0.89
C ALA A 100 19.00 10.42 -1.91
N ALA A 101 20.01 9.88 -2.60
CA ALA A 101 19.82 8.79 -3.55
C ALA A 101 19.34 7.51 -2.84
N GLY A 102 19.92 7.20 -1.69
CA GLY A 102 19.51 6.06 -0.87
C GLY A 102 18.05 6.19 -0.38
N LEU A 103 17.62 7.36 0.10
CA LEU A 103 16.22 7.58 0.45
C LEU A 103 15.27 7.49 -0.75
N ALA A 104 15.71 7.94 -1.93
CA ALA A 104 14.93 7.77 -3.16
C ALA A 104 14.77 6.28 -3.52
N ILE A 105 15.83 5.47 -3.39
CA ILE A 105 15.77 4.01 -3.57
C ILE A 105 14.86 3.39 -2.50
N ALA A 106 14.93 3.82 -1.24
CA ALA A 106 14.04 3.36 -0.18
C ALA A 106 12.57 3.66 -0.48
N ALA A 107 12.27 4.83 -1.06
CA ALA A 107 10.93 5.20 -1.51
C ALA A 107 10.42 4.26 -2.61
N ILE A 108 11.28 3.86 -3.56
CA ILE A 108 10.95 2.85 -4.58
C ILE A 108 10.67 1.50 -3.91
N GLY A 109 11.49 1.08 -2.95
CA GLY A 109 11.26 -0.15 -2.18
C GLY A 109 9.92 -0.14 -1.45
N ALA A 110 9.58 0.95 -0.76
CA ALA A 110 8.29 1.13 -0.11
C ALA A 110 7.12 1.14 -1.11
N PHE A 111 7.30 1.71 -2.30
CA PHE A 111 6.30 1.64 -3.37
C PHE A 111 6.07 0.20 -3.84
N MET A 112 7.13 -0.60 -4.00
CA MET A 112 7.02 -2.02 -4.37
C MET A 112 6.31 -2.84 -3.29
N ALA A 113 6.47 -2.50 -2.01
CA ALA A 113 5.70 -3.10 -0.93
C ALA A 113 4.19 -2.76 -1.04
N SER A 114 3.85 -1.50 -1.32
CA SER A 114 2.46 -1.10 -1.59
C SER A 114 1.87 -1.81 -2.80
N PHE A 115 2.67 -1.99 -3.86
CA PHE A 115 2.30 -2.76 -5.03
C PHE A 115 2.04 -4.24 -4.70
N SER A 116 2.91 -4.87 -3.91
CA SER A 116 2.71 -6.24 -3.41
C SER A 116 1.40 -6.39 -2.64
N ALA A 117 1.10 -5.45 -1.73
CA ALA A 117 -0.14 -5.44 -0.98
C ALA A 117 -1.37 -5.24 -1.88
N ALA A 118 -1.28 -4.36 -2.89
CA ALA A 118 -2.35 -4.14 -3.87
C ALA A 118 -2.60 -5.39 -4.73
N SER A 119 -1.55 -6.07 -5.18
CA SER A 119 -1.64 -7.34 -5.92
C SER A 119 -2.24 -8.45 -5.06
N GLY A 120 -1.87 -8.52 -3.78
CA GLY A 120 -2.45 -9.47 -2.82
C GLY A 120 -3.96 -9.27 -2.63
N ARG A 121 -4.40 -8.01 -2.46
CA ARG A 121 -5.84 -7.67 -2.37
C ARG A 121 -6.59 -8.00 -3.66
N LEU A 122 -6.01 -7.68 -4.82
CA LEU A 122 -6.61 -8.00 -6.10
C LEU A 122 -6.76 -9.51 -6.28
N LYS A 123 -5.73 -10.29 -5.91
CA LYS A 123 -5.78 -11.76 -5.94
C LYS A 123 -6.88 -12.28 -5.03
N SER A 124 -6.92 -11.83 -3.77
CA SER A 124 -7.94 -12.22 -2.80
C SER A 124 -9.36 -11.94 -3.32
N ALA A 125 -9.59 -10.73 -3.86
CA ALA A 125 -10.88 -10.34 -4.43
C ALA A 125 -11.28 -11.15 -5.69
N LEU A 126 -10.31 -11.58 -6.50
CA LEU A 126 -10.60 -12.36 -7.72
C LEU A 126 -10.84 -13.85 -7.44
N TYR A 127 -10.10 -14.44 -6.51
CA TYR A 127 -10.17 -15.89 -6.24
C TYR A 127 -11.08 -16.23 -5.06
N GLY A 128 -11.62 -15.24 -4.33
CA GLY A 128 -12.37 -15.48 -3.09
C GLY A 128 -11.51 -16.14 -2.00
N GLU A 129 -10.19 -16.15 -2.16
CA GLU A 129 -9.26 -16.52 -1.11
C GLU A 129 -9.37 -15.40 -0.07
N GLY A 130 -9.80 -15.71 1.16
CA GLY A 130 -9.83 -14.72 2.24
C GLY A 130 -8.49 -13.98 2.33
N GLU A 131 -8.53 -12.68 2.63
CA GLU A 131 -7.30 -11.90 2.74
C GLU A 131 -6.35 -12.63 3.70
N LEU A 132 -5.14 -12.94 3.23
CA LEU A 132 -4.07 -13.44 4.11
C LEU A 132 -3.64 -12.26 5.00
N GLU A 133 -4.45 -11.89 5.99
CA GLU A 133 -4.31 -10.67 6.80
C GLU A 133 -2.90 -10.51 7.39
N PHE A 134 -2.24 -11.62 7.69
CA PHE A 134 -0.89 -11.65 8.27
C PHE A 134 0.22 -11.19 7.31
N PHE A 135 0.08 -11.39 6.00
CA PHE A 135 1.14 -11.09 5.05
C PHE A 135 1.37 -9.58 4.83
N PRO A 136 0.35 -8.76 4.51
CA PRO A 136 0.54 -7.32 4.31
C PRO A 136 0.96 -6.61 5.60
N GLN A 137 0.47 -7.07 6.76
CA GLN A 137 0.88 -6.50 8.05
C GLN A 137 2.37 -6.70 8.32
N LYS A 138 2.89 -7.92 8.08
CA LYS A 138 4.32 -8.21 8.27
C LYS A 138 5.21 -7.40 7.32
N ILE A 139 4.80 -7.24 6.06
CA ILE A 139 5.54 -6.41 5.10
C ILE A 139 5.58 -4.96 5.56
N ASN A 140 4.44 -4.39 5.99
CA ASN A 140 4.40 -3.01 6.45
C ASN A 140 5.31 -2.78 7.66
N ILE A 141 5.33 -3.72 8.62
CA ILE A 141 6.26 -3.66 9.76
C ILE A 141 7.71 -3.69 9.28
N MET A 142 8.04 -4.58 8.34
CA MET A 142 9.39 -4.67 7.78
C MET A 142 9.81 -3.38 7.07
N VAL A 143 8.92 -2.79 6.25
CA VAL A 143 9.16 -1.50 5.58
C VAL A 143 9.39 -0.40 6.60
N ASP A 144 8.61 -0.36 7.68
CA ASP A 144 8.77 0.63 8.74
C ASP A 144 10.10 0.49 9.46
N VAL A 145 10.53 -0.74 9.78
CA VAL A 145 11.85 -1.00 10.36
C VAL A 145 12.97 -0.56 9.41
N LEU A 146 12.89 -0.93 8.13
CA LEU A 146 13.91 -0.54 7.15
C LEU A 146 13.92 0.98 6.88
N ALA A 147 12.77 1.64 6.94
CA ALA A 147 12.66 3.09 6.83
C ALA A 147 13.29 3.79 8.05
N ILE A 148 13.03 3.30 9.27
CA ILE A 148 13.67 3.78 10.49
C ILE A 148 15.19 3.65 10.35
N VAL A 149 15.69 2.46 10.02
CA VAL A 149 17.13 2.21 9.87
C VAL A 149 17.73 3.16 8.84
N SER A 150 17.09 3.29 7.67
CA SER A 150 17.53 4.22 6.62
C SER A 150 17.66 5.66 7.13
N LEU A 151 16.63 6.16 7.81
CA LEU A 151 16.63 7.53 8.36
C LEU A 151 17.66 7.73 9.47
N VAL A 152 17.87 6.73 10.33
CA VAL A 152 18.92 6.78 11.37
C VAL A 152 20.30 6.88 10.74
N PHE A 153 20.59 6.10 9.69
CA PHE A 153 21.87 6.20 8.98
C PHE A 153 22.04 7.55 8.28
N VAL A 154 20.97 8.15 7.76
CA VAL A 154 21.03 9.49 7.13
C VAL A 154 21.31 10.59 8.16
N LEU A 155 20.66 10.56 9.33
CA LEU A 155 20.88 11.56 10.39
C LEU A 155 22.25 11.40 11.07
N GLY A 156 22.86 10.22 10.95
CA GLY A 156 24.13 9.90 11.57
C GLY A 156 23.95 9.32 12.98
N LEU A 157 24.89 8.47 13.37
CA LEU A 157 24.91 7.79 14.67
C LEU A 157 25.73 8.55 15.74
N SER A 158 26.08 9.81 15.49
CA SER A 158 26.95 10.59 16.38
C SER A 158 26.32 10.82 17.74
N ASN A 159 24.99 10.97 17.82
CA ASN A 159 24.25 11.09 19.07
C ASN A 159 23.08 10.09 19.12
N PHE A 160 22.96 9.36 20.24
CA PHE A 160 21.86 8.42 20.44
C PHE A 160 20.47 9.10 20.46
N SER A 161 20.41 10.38 20.84
CA SER A 161 19.19 11.19 20.79
C SER A 161 18.63 11.33 19.37
N ASP A 162 19.52 11.47 18.38
CA ASP A 162 19.13 11.75 17.00
C ASP A 162 18.57 10.49 16.33
N ALA A 163 19.07 9.32 16.74
CA ALA A 163 18.54 8.02 16.32
C ALA A 163 17.12 7.74 16.84
N ALA A 164 16.68 8.38 17.92
CA ALA A 164 15.32 8.21 18.45
C ALA A 164 14.27 8.93 17.58
N ILE A 165 14.65 9.98 16.87
CA ILE A 165 13.71 10.82 16.10
C ILE A 165 12.97 10.01 15.02
N PRO A 166 13.65 9.24 14.13
CA PRO A 166 12.95 8.45 13.12
C PRO A 166 12.01 7.41 13.72
N VAL A 167 12.40 6.77 14.83
CA VAL A 167 11.59 5.78 15.54
C VAL A 167 10.29 6.42 16.02
N ILE A 168 10.38 7.56 16.69
CA ILE A 168 9.23 8.30 17.21
C ILE A 168 8.33 8.76 16.06
N VAL A 169 8.90 9.35 15.01
CA VAL A 169 8.13 9.87 13.88
C VAL A 169 7.38 8.73 13.18
N ILE A 170 8.04 7.61 12.86
CA ILE A 170 7.37 6.49 12.18
C ILE A 170 6.31 5.85 13.08
N GLY A 171 6.56 5.74 14.39
CA GLY A 171 5.56 5.31 15.37
C GLY A 171 4.35 6.24 15.43
N LEU A 172 4.57 7.55 15.45
CA LEU A 172 3.50 8.56 15.41
C LEU A 172 2.71 8.49 14.11
N LEU A 173 3.35 8.25 12.96
CA LEU A 173 2.65 8.05 11.70
C LEU A 173 1.72 6.83 11.74
N GLN A 174 2.17 5.70 12.33
CA GLN A 174 1.30 4.53 12.50
C GLN A 174 0.12 4.85 13.43
N LEU A 175 0.35 5.56 14.53
CA LEU A 175 -0.70 5.94 15.46
C LEU A 175 -1.71 6.90 14.81
N ALA A 176 -1.22 7.92 14.12
CA ALA A 176 -2.02 8.88 13.37
C ALA A 176 -2.86 8.17 12.29
N ALA A 177 -2.32 7.15 11.63
CA ALA A 177 -3.06 6.36 10.65
C ALA A 177 -4.23 5.58 11.27
N ARG A 178 -4.07 5.07 12.50
CA ARG A 178 -5.12 4.32 13.22
C ARG A 178 -6.27 5.22 13.67
N ASP A 179 -5.95 6.42 14.13
CA ASP A 179 -6.95 7.37 14.67
C ASP A 179 -7.53 8.30 13.59
N ALA A 180 -6.95 8.31 12.40
CA ALA A 180 -7.42 9.13 11.29
C ALA A 180 -8.73 8.61 10.67
N SER A 181 -9.51 9.54 10.13
CA SER A 181 -10.67 9.20 9.29
C SER A 181 -10.26 8.36 8.06
N ALA A 182 -11.20 7.61 7.49
CA ALA A 182 -10.96 6.81 6.27
C ALA A 182 -10.38 7.62 5.09
N ARG A 183 -10.60 8.94 5.05
CA ARG A 183 -10.04 9.83 4.04
C ARG A 183 -8.56 10.15 4.26
N ALA A 184 -8.14 10.29 5.52
CA ALA A 184 -6.80 10.73 5.90
C ALA A 184 -5.85 9.58 6.26
N ALA A 185 -6.36 8.45 6.76
CA ALA A 185 -5.54 7.28 7.11
C ALA A 185 -4.60 6.81 5.98
N PRO A 186 -4.99 6.85 4.68
CA PRO A 186 -4.09 6.45 3.60
C PRO A 186 -2.85 7.33 3.50
N PHE A 187 -2.96 8.64 3.72
CA PHE A 187 -1.82 9.55 3.69
C PHE A 187 -0.76 9.14 4.71
N TRP A 188 -1.18 8.90 5.95
CA TRP A 188 -0.28 8.51 7.06
C TRP A 188 0.40 7.15 6.85
N ASN A 189 -0.22 6.27 6.07
CA ASN A 189 0.33 4.96 5.71
C ASN A 189 1.20 4.98 4.44
N ASP A 190 1.25 6.09 3.69
CA ASP A 190 2.00 6.15 2.43
C ASP A 190 3.51 6.35 2.66
N ARG A 191 4.23 5.26 2.98
CA ARG A 191 5.67 5.30 3.25
C ARG A 191 6.50 5.73 2.05
N ALA A 192 6.08 5.37 0.84
CA ALA A 192 6.76 5.78 -0.37
C ALA A 192 6.73 7.31 -0.54
N LEU A 193 5.56 7.93 -0.30
CA LEU A 193 5.42 9.39 -0.31
C LEU A 193 6.36 10.06 0.70
N HIS A 194 6.34 9.61 1.96
CA HIS A 194 7.15 10.21 3.01
C HIS A 194 8.65 10.09 2.73
N LEU A 195 9.12 8.90 2.32
CA LEU A 195 10.53 8.68 1.98
C LEU A 195 10.96 9.49 0.76
N ALA A 196 10.11 9.64 -0.25
CA ALA A 196 10.38 10.48 -1.41
C ALA A 196 10.48 11.96 -1.02
N ALA A 197 9.57 12.45 -0.16
CA ALA A 197 9.65 13.81 0.36
C ALA A 197 10.93 14.04 1.17
N PHE A 198 11.33 13.06 2.01
CA PHE A 198 12.58 13.12 2.76
C PHE A 198 13.82 13.10 1.86
N ALA A 199 13.81 12.33 0.77
CA ALA A 199 14.88 12.35 -0.21
C ALA A 199 15.07 13.76 -0.79
N ILE A 200 13.97 14.44 -1.15
CA ILE A 200 13.99 15.82 -1.65
C ILE A 200 14.52 16.78 -0.56
N CYS A 201 13.99 16.71 0.66
CA CYS A 201 14.45 17.55 1.77
C CYS A 201 15.93 17.34 2.09
N THR A 202 16.44 16.12 1.93
CA THR A 202 17.86 15.79 2.15
C THR A 202 18.77 16.52 1.17
N VAL A 203 18.36 16.68 -0.09
CA VAL A 203 19.12 17.46 -1.10
C VAL A 203 19.33 18.91 -0.63
N TYR A 204 18.35 19.49 0.04
CA TYR A 204 18.39 20.87 0.56
C TYR A 204 18.87 20.97 2.01
N GLY A 205 19.32 19.88 2.63
CA GLY A 205 19.74 19.86 4.05
C GLY A 205 18.60 20.06 5.07
N GLY A 206 17.34 19.98 4.63
CA GLY A 206 16.14 20.23 5.45
C GLY A 206 15.50 19.00 6.08
N LEU A 207 16.20 17.84 6.11
CA LEU A 207 15.61 16.57 6.54
C LEU A 207 15.10 16.61 8.00
N SER A 208 15.91 17.12 8.93
CA SER A 208 15.53 17.18 10.35
C SER A 208 14.28 18.03 10.57
N GLY A 209 14.19 19.17 9.86
CA GLY A 209 13.00 20.02 9.89
C GLY A 209 11.77 19.30 9.33
N ALA A 210 11.91 18.57 8.23
CA ALA A 210 10.82 17.79 7.64
C ALA A 210 10.31 16.68 8.59
N LEU A 211 11.21 15.98 9.29
CA LEU A 211 10.85 14.98 10.29
C LEU A 211 10.08 15.60 11.47
N ILE A 212 10.52 16.75 11.97
CA ILE A 212 9.85 17.47 13.06
C ILE A 212 8.46 17.92 12.63
N ILE A 213 8.33 18.56 11.46
CA ILE A 213 7.04 19.03 10.93
C ILE A 213 6.08 17.86 10.76
N LEU A 214 6.54 16.76 10.16
CA LEU A 214 5.70 15.58 9.96
C LEU A 214 5.31 14.93 11.30
N GLY A 215 6.24 14.84 12.26
CA GLY A 215 5.97 14.35 13.60
C GLY A 215 4.95 15.20 14.36
N LEU A 216 5.06 16.53 14.28
CA LEU A 216 4.08 17.46 14.87
C LEU A 216 2.72 17.35 14.20
N ALA A 217 2.67 17.19 12.87
CA ALA A 217 1.42 16.97 12.15
C ALA A 217 0.75 15.64 12.55
N ALA A 218 1.54 14.57 12.71
CA ALA A 218 1.04 13.28 13.18
C ALA A 218 0.53 13.37 14.63
N LEU A 219 1.26 14.05 15.51
CA LEU A 219 0.84 14.31 16.88
C LEU A 219 -0.47 15.11 16.93
N ALA A 220 -0.58 16.16 16.11
CA ALA A 220 -1.78 16.97 15.97
C ALA A 220 -2.99 16.13 15.52
N GLN A 221 -2.77 15.21 14.58
CA GLN A 221 -3.76 14.24 14.14
C GLN A 221 -4.22 13.28 15.24
N CYS A 222 -3.32 12.87 16.15
CA CYS A 222 -3.71 12.00 17.27
C CYS A 222 -4.47 12.76 18.37
N LEU A 223 -4.09 14.02 18.66
CA LEU A 223 -4.63 14.75 19.81
C LEU A 223 -5.97 15.46 19.53
N TRP A 224 -6.09 16.14 18.38
CA TRP A 224 -7.20 17.09 18.17
C TRP A 224 -8.26 16.58 17.19
N LEU A 225 -7.83 15.92 16.12
CA LEU A 225 -8.72 15.53 15.01
C LEU A 225 -9.70 14.36 15.30
N PRO A 226 -9.41 13.39 16.19
CA PRO A 226 -10.36 12.31 16.48
C PRO A 226 -11.59 12.81 17.25
N ASN A 227 -11.41 13.86 18.08
CA ASN A 227 -12.50 14.43 18.88
C ASN A 227 -13.47 15.23 17.99
N LEU A 228 -12.94 15.98 17.01
CA LEU A 228 -13.74 16.77 16.08
C LEU A 228 -14.62 15.92 15.14
N THR A 229 -14.21 14.68 14.84
CA THR A 229 -14.99 13.80 13.96
C THR A 229 -16.13 13.09 14.69
N LYS A 230 -15.97 12.79 15.99
CA LYS A 230 -17.02 12.18 16.83
C LYS A 230 -18.18 13.14 17.08
N ASP A 231 -17.90 14.41 17.37
CA ASP A 231 -18.95 15.40 17.65
C ASP A 231 -19.85 15.68 16.43
N ASN A 232 -19.28 15.63 15.23
CA ASN A 232 -20.04 15.81 13.98
C ASN A 232 -20.88 14.59 13.58
N ALA A 233 -20.51 13.38 14.03
CA ALA A 233 -21.28 12.17 13.78
C ALA A 233 -22.56 12.11 14.64
N GLY A 234 -22.51 12.63 15.87
CA GLY A 234 -23.67 12.71 16.77
C GLY A 234 -24.80 13.61 16.23
N ILE A 235 -24.46 14.67 15.50
CA ILE A 235 -25.45 15.61 14.94
C ILE A 235 -26.22 15.00 13.74
N LYS A 236 -25.59 14.10 12.97
CA LYS A 236 -26.23 13.45 11.81
C LYS A 236 -27.17 12.29 12.19
N GLY A 237 -27.16 11.83 13.43
CA GLY A 237 -28.12 10.84 13.93
C GLY A 237 -29.39 11.44 14.54
N ALA A 238 -29.46 12.77 14.67
CA ALA A 238 -30.57 13.49 15.29
C ALA A 238 -31.44 14.29 14.30
N LEU A 239 -31.16 14.19 13.00
CA LEU A 239 -31.93 14.76 11.88
C LEU A 239 -32.37 13.64 10.95
#